data_AF-A0A835H4P5-F1
#
_entry.id   AF-A0A835H4P5-F1
#
_cell.length_a   1.000
_cell.length_b   1.000
_cell.length_c   1.000
_cell.angle_alpha   90.00
_cell.angle_beta   90.00
_cell.angle_gamma   90.00
#
_symmetry.space_group_name_H-M   'P 1'
#
loop_
_entity.id
_entity.type
_entity.pdbx_description
1 polymer ?
#
loop_
_entity_poly.entity_id
_entity_poly.type
_entity_poly.pdbx_seq_one_letter_code
_entity_poly.pdbx_strand_id
1 'polypeptide(L)'
;MKCVSSISEECRLCNKLDFVIIQVLQSTIHEVDLDHILQSIHVYMQELGMEEIRKRAGADDKPLRMVKTVLHELCKLRGTAIKGHLSMVPMEMEPQPIVLAYIDLNLQTLASAGMLTPTEPVGQTHSADSANTSPSPTTDSADTQLKQELAAIFKKIGDKETCTLGLYELYRITQLYPKVDIFSQLQNASEAFRTYIRDGLAQMEKNAAAGRIPSSVDFSPPTAL
;
A
#
# COMPACT_ATOMS: atom_id res chain seq x y z
N MET A 1 41.64 -4.58 13.17
CA MET A 1 41.03 -5.83 12.65
C MET A 1 39.49 -5.80 12.64
N LYS A 2 38.84 -4.67 12.31
CA LYS A 2 37.36 -4.58 12.21
C LYS A 2 36.82 -4.57 10.76
N CYS A 3 37.68 -4.49 9.75
CA CYS A 3 37.23 -4.30 8.36
C CYS A 3 36.82 -5.59 7.64
N VAL A 4 37.30 -6.78 8.05
CA VAL A 4 37.04 -8.03 7.30
C VAL A 4 35.69 -8.66 7.69
N SER A 5 35.23 -8.45 8.94
CA SER A 5 33.93 -8.93 9.42
C SER A 5 32.76 -8.10 8.88
N SER A 6 32.89 -6.77 8.77
CA SER A 6 31.83 -5.92 8.19
C SER A 6 31.55 -6.24 6.73
N ILE A 7 32.59 -6.53 5.94
CA ILE A 7 32.44 -6.86 4.50
C ILE A 7 31.68 -8.19 4.31
N SER A 8 31.89 -9.17 5.20
CA SER A 8 31.17 -10.45 5.13
C SER A 8 29.70 -10.35 5.55
N GLU A 9 29.36 -9.43 6.45
CA GLU A 9 27.97 -9.16 6.85
C GLU A 9 27.25 -8.29 5.81
N GLU A 10 27.95 -7.32 5.21
CA GLU A 10 27.47 -6.53 4.07
C GLU A 10 27.11 -7.41 2.87
N CYS A 11 27.91 -8.42 2.56
CA CYS A 11 27.58 -9.40 1.52
C CYS A 11 26.35 -10.27 1.89
N ARG A 12 26.10 -10.58 3.16
CA ARG A 12 24.90 -11.34 3.57
C ARG A 12 23.63 -10.52 3.45
N LEU A 13 23.68 -9.24 3.84
CA LEU A 13 22.54 -8.32 3.69
C LEU A 13 22.27 -8.00 2.21
N CYS A 14 23.31 -7.86 1.38
CA CYS A 14 23.17 -7.74 -0.07
C CYS A 14 22.51 -8.98 -0.69
N ASN A 15 22.92 -10.19 -0.30
CA ASN A 15 22.27 -11.43 -0.75
C ASN A 15 20.80 -11.52 -0.30
N LYS A 16 20.45 -10.95 0.86
CA LYS A 16 19.04 -10.81 1.30
C LYS A 16 18.27 -9.83 0.42
N LEU A 17 18.88 -8.72 -0.01
CA LEU A 17 18.23 -7.75 -0.89
C LEU A 17 18.13 -8.21 -2.35
N ASP A 18 19.13 -8.95 -2.83
CA ASP A 18 19.08 -9.66 -4.12
C ASP A 18 17.99 -10.73 -4.09
N PHE A 19 17.84 -11.46 -2.98
CA PHE A 19 16.69 -12.34 -2.76
C PHE A 19 15.37 -11.57 -2.78
N VAL A 20 15.27 -10.39 -2.17
CA VAL A 20 14.08 -9.53 -2.24
C VAL A 20 13.80 -9.07 -3.67
N ILE A 21 14.81 -8.73 -4.49
CA ILE A 21 14.61 -8.37 -5.91
C ILE A 21 14.18 -9.60 -6.73
N ILE A 22 14.75 -10.78 -6.46
CA ILE A 22 14.31 -12.05 -7.05
C ILE A 22 12.87 -12.37 -6.63
N GLN A 23 12.50 -12.09 -5.38
CA GLN A 23 11.13 -12.24 -4.85
C GLN A 23 10.18 -11.23 -5.51
N VAL A 24 10.62 -9.97 -5.70
CA VAL A 24 9.88 -8.89 -6.39
C VAL A 24 9.66 -9.22 -7.87
N LEU A 25 10.65 -9.83 -8.54
CA LEU A 25 10.53 -10.31 -9.93
C LEU A 25 9.67 -11.59 -10.04
N GLN A 26 9.80 -12.53 -9.09
CA GLN A 26 8.97 -13.74 -9.02
C GLN A 26 7.50 -13.44 -8.63
N SER A 27 7.23 -12.32 -7.97
CA SER A 27 5.89 -11.88 -7.54
C SER A 27 5.08 -11.17 -8.63
N THR A 28 5.51 -11.24 -9.89
CA THR A 28 4.59 -10.96 -11.03
C THR A 28 3.53 -12.06 -11.19
N ILE A 29 3.53 -13.08 -10.31
CA ILE A 29 2.57 -14.19 -10.33
C ILE A 29 1.53 -14.09 -9.19
N HIS A 30 1.82 -13.46 -8.03
CA HIS A 30 0.83 -13.16 -6.98
C HIS A 30 1.28 -11.94 -6.16
N GLU A 31 0.32 -11.08 -5.79
CA GLU A 31 0.45 -9.79 -5.08
C GLU A 31 1.70 -9.64 -4.19
N VAL A 32 2.53 -8.63 -4.49
CA VAL A 32 3.71 -8.26 -3.69
C VAL A 32 3.29 -7.99 -2.24
N ASP A 33 3.87 -8.71 -1.28
CA ASP A 33 3.64 -8.51 0.16
C ASP A 33 4.46 -7.30 0.66
N LEU A 34 3.79 -6.15 0.75
CA LEU A 34 4.43 -4.90 1.16
C LEU A 34 4.86 -4.90 2.63
N ASP A 35 4.13 -5.60 3.50
CA ASP A 35 4.39 -5.61 4.93
C ASP A 35 5.75 -6.30 5.21
N HIS A 36 6.01 -7.41 4.53
CA HIS A 36 7.30 -8.11 4.62
C HIS A 36 8.45 -7.33 4.00
N ILE A 37 8.22 -6.61 2.89
CA ILE A 37 9.26 -5.78 2.26
C ILE A 37 9.62 -4.60 3.16
N LEU A 38 8.62 -3.88 3.69
CA LEU A 38 8.82 -2.76 4.59
C LEU A 38 9.49 -3.21 5.90
N GLN A 39 9.14 -4.39 6.41
CA GLN A 39 9.81 -4.97 7.57
C GLN A 39 11.29 -5.31 7.27
N SER A 40 11.58 -5.86 6.10
CA SER A 40 12.96 -6.17 5.70
C SER A 40 13.81 -4.91 5.54
N ILE A 41 13.23 -3.85 4.97
CA ILE A 41 13.88 -2.53 4.88
C ILE A 41 14.10 -1.94 6.27
N HIS A 42 13.09 -2.02 7.15
CA HIS A 42 13.21 -1.57 8.53
C HIS A 42 14.39 -2.23 9.24
N VAL A 43 14.45 -3.57 9.22
CA VAL A 43 15.53 -4.34 9.86
C VAL A 43 16.89 -3.94 9.30
N TYR A 44 17.03 -3.84 7.97
CA TYR A 44 18.28 -3.41 7.34
C TYR A 44 18.73 -2.02 7.81
N MET A 45 17.83 -1.04 7.84
CA MET A 45 18.15 0.33 8.26
C MET A 45 18.43 0.41 9.77
N GLN A 46 17.74 -0.39 10.57
CA GLN A 46 17.93 -0.46 12.01
C GLN A 46 19.29 -1.08 12.37
N GLU A 47 19.69 -2.15 11.67
CA GLU A 47 20.99 -2.82 11.86
C GLU A 47 22.17 -1.91 11.46
N LEU A 48 22.02 -1.12 10.40
CA LEU A 48 23.00 -0.09 10.03
C LEU A 48 23.10 1.02 11.07
N GLY A 49 21.96 1.52 11.55
CA GLY A 49 21.88 2.68 12.43
C GLY A 49 22.12 4.01 11.71
N MET A 50 21.65 5.10 12.34
CA MET A 50 21.58 6.43 11.71
C MET A 50 22.94 7.02 11.34
N GLU A 51 23.96 6.80 12.17
CA GLU A 51 25.33 7.31 11.96
C GLU A 51 25.99 6.67 10.73
N GLU A 52 25.84 5.35 10.57
CA GLU A 52 26.43 4.63 9.44
C GLU A 52 25.66 4.92 8.14
N ILE A 53 24.33 5.08 8.21
CA ILE A 53 23.52 5.54 7.08
C ILE A 53 24.00 6.91 6.59
N ARG A 54 24.23 7.87 7.49
CA ARG A 54 24.74 9.21 7.15
C ARG A 54 26.12 9.15 6.49
N LYS A 55 27.02 8.35 7.05
CA LYS A 55 28.38 8.19 6.52
C LYS A 55 28.37 7.59 5.12
N ARG A 56 27.54 6.56 4.88
CA ARG A 56 27.42 5.87 3.58
C ARG A 56 26.68 6.69 2.52
N ALA A 57 25.77 7.57 2.93
CA ALA A 57 25.04 8.43 2.01
C ALA A 57 25.97 9.34 1.17
N GLY A 58 27.12 9.74 1.72
CA GLY A 58 28.13 10.53 1.00
C GLY A 58 29.10 9.72 0.12
N ALA A 59 29.07 8.38 0.18
CA ALA A 59 30.06 7.49 -0.43
C ALA A 59 29.53 6.65 -1.60
N ASP A 60 28.34 6.96 -2.12
CA ASP A 60 27.65 6.21 -3.19
C ASP A 60 27.48 4.69 -2.92
N ASP A 61 27.23 4.34 -1.65
CA ASP A 61 27.01 2.96 -1.21
C ASP A 61 25.89 2.28 -2.01
N LYS A 62 26.26 1.30 -2.86
CA LYS A 62 25.35 0.60 -3.76
C LYS A 62 24.20 -0.09 -3.02
N PRO A 63 24.44 -0.85 -1.93
CA PRO A 63 23.36 -1.50 -1.17
C PRO A 63 22.35 -0.51 -0.60
N LEU A 64 22.81 0.53 0.09
CA LEU A 64 21.95 1.56 0.68
C LEU A 64 21.20 2.36 -0.38
N ARG A 65 21.84 2.64 -1.53
CA ARG A 65 21.16 3.27 -2.68
C ARG A 65 20.03 2.39 -3.18
N MET A 66 20.25 1.08 -3.34
CA MET A 66 19.23 0.14 -3.80
C MET A 66 18.03 0.09 -2.85
N VAL A 67 18.26 0.01 -1.53
CA VAL A 67 17.20 0.07 -0.51
C VAL A 67 16.40 1.37 -0.61
N LYS A 68 17.08 2.52 -0.71
CA LYS A 68 16.43 3.83 -0.84
C LYS A 68 15.59 3.94 -2.12
N THR A 69 16.10 3.42 -3.24
CA THR A 69 15.37 3.41 -4.52
C THR A 69 14.14 2.53 -4.45
N VAL A 70 14.23 1.31 -3.89
CA VAL A 70 13.07 0.44 -3.70
C VAL A 70 12.03 1.12 -2.82
N LEU A 71 12.43 1.66 -1.67
CA LEU A 71 11.52 2.38 -0.77
C LEU A 71 10.85 3.58 -1.46
N HIS A 72 11.59 4.33 -2.27
CA HIS A 72 11.07 5.46 -3.04
C HIS A 72 10.00 5.01 -4.06
N GLU A 73 10.28 3.96 -4.85
CA GLU A 73 9.31 3.45 -5.82
C GLU A 73 8.07 2.86 -5.13
N LEU A 74 8.21 2.21 -3.97
CA LEU A 74 7.06 1.76 -3.18
C LEU A 74 6.20 2.96 -2.73
N CYS A 75 6.82 4.03 -2.22
CA CYS A 75 6.11 5.27 -1.85
C CYS A 75 5.44 5.93 -3.05
N LYS A 76 6.06 5.89 -4.23
CA LYS A 76 5.49 6.43 -5.47
C LYS A 76 4.29 5.62 -5.97
N LEU A 77 4.36 4.29 -5.87
CA LEU A 77 3.27 3.40 -6.29
C LEU A 77 2.08 3.41 -5.33
N ARG A 78 2.31 3.53 -4.02
CA ARG A 78 1.24 3.45 -3.00
C ARG A 78 0.83 4.80 -2.42
N GLY A 79 1.64 5.84 -2.56
CA GLY A 79 1.41 7.11 -1.89
C GLY A 79 1.26 6.94 -0.38
N THR A 80 0.37 7.72 0.23
CA THR A 80 0.12 7.69 1.68
C THR A 80 -0.40 6.35 2.19
N ALA A 81 -1.01 5.52 1.33
CA ALA A 81 -1.51 4.19 1.69
C ALA A 81 -0.40 3.22 2.12
N ILE A 82 0.87 3.52 1.79
CA ILE A 82 2.02 2.71 2.23
C ILE A 82 2.11 2.60 3.76
N LYS A 83 1.63 3.61 4.51
CA LYS A 83 1.64 3.58 5.97
C LYS A 83 0.72 2.50 6.55
N GLY A 84 -0.30 2.07 5.81
CA GLY A 84 -1.16 0.95 6.19
C GLY A 84 -0.48 -0.41 6.14
N HIS A 85 0.71 -0.50 5.55
CA HIS A 85 1.51 -1.73 5.40
C HIS A 85 2.63 -1.86 6.45
N LEU A 86 2.63 -1.01 7.49
CA LEU A 86 3.63 -1.02 8.56
C LEU A 86 3.27 -1.95 9.73
N SER A 87 2.33 -2.89 9.52
CA SER A 87 1.81 -3.77 10.59
C SER A 87 2.89 -4.62 11.28
N MET A 88 3.96 -4.95 10.54
CA MET A 88 5.10 -5.75 11.03
C MET A 88 6.22 -4.89 11.62
N VAL A 89 6.19 -3.56 11.41
CA VAL A 89 7.21 -2.64 11.91
C VAL A 89 6.85 -2.22 13.34
N PRO A 90 7.77 -2.30 14.32
CA PRO A 90 7.51 -1.89 15.69
C PRO A 90 7.41 -0.37 15.82
N MET A 91 6.20 0.18 15.65
CA MET A 91 5.93 1.63 15.63
C MET A 91 5.97 2.31 17.01
N GLU A 92 5.88 1.54 18.09
CA GLU A 92 5.79 2.05 19.48
C GLU A 92 7.17 2.14 20.18
N MET A 93 8.26 1.86 19.47
CA MET A 93 9.61 1.90 20.03
C MET A 93 10.19 3.31 20.02
N GLU A 94 11.00 3.62 21.05
CA GLU A 94 11.83 4.82 21.11
C GLU A 94 13.31 4.43 20.97
N PRO A 95 14.05 4.99 19.99
CA PRO A 95 13.62 5.96 18.98
C PRO A 95 12.70 5.35 17.92
N GLN A 96 11.86 6.20 17.28
CA GLN A 96 10.98 5.76 16.21
C GLN A 96 11.74 5.06 15.08
N PRO A 97 11.11 4.08 14.39
CA PRO A 97 11.72 3.36 13.29
C PRO A 97 12.30 4.30 12.22
N ILE A 98 13.58 4.13 11.88
CA ILE A 98 14.28 4.97 10.90
C ILE A 98 13.52 5.00 9.56
N VAL A 99 12.98 3.86 9.13
CA VAL A 99 12.22 3.73 7.88
C VAL A 99 11.05 4.71 7.77
N LEU A 100 10.41 5.07 8.89
CA LEU A 100 9.25 5.96 8.92
C LEU A 100 9.62 7.37 8.47
N ALA A 101 10.75 7.90 8.96
CA ALA A 101 11.27 9.20 8.54
C ALA A 101 11.58 9.23 7.04
N TYR A 102 12.06 8.12 6.47
CA TYR A 102 12.32 8.01 5.03
C TYR A 102 11.02 7.90 4.21
N ILE A 103 9.99 7.20 4.72
CA ILE A 103 8.67 7.16 4.10
C ILE A 103 8.09 8.58 4.04
N ASP A 104 8.08 9.30 5.17
CA ASP A 104 7.56 10.67 5.24
C ASP A 104 8.31 11.63 4.30
N LEU A 105 9.64 11.56 4.28
CA LEU A 105 10.47 12.34 3.36
C LEU A 105 10.15 12.04 1.90
N ASN A 106 10.01 10.77 1.53
CA ASN A 106 9.67 10.37 0.17
C ASN A 106 8.28 10.87 -0.24
N LEU A 107 7.27 10.72 0.62
CA LEU A 107 5.93 11.20 0.33
C LEU A 107 5.89 12.72 0.17
N GLN A 108 6.60 13.46 1.03
CA GLN A 108 6.71 14.91 0.91
C GLN A 108 7.40 15.33 -0.38
N THR A 109 8.48 14.64 -0.77
CA THR A 109 9.22 14.90 -2.01
C THR A 109 8.36 14.61 -3.24
N LEU A 110 7.67 13.48 -3.25
CA LEU A 110 6.80 13.06 -4.36
C LEU A 110 5.59 13.97 -4.51
N ALA A 111 4.99 14.42 -3.40
CA ALA A 111 3.90 15.39 -3.40
C ALA A 111 4.37 16.73 -3.97
N SER A 112 5.56 17.21 -3.57
CA SER A 112 6.15 18.45 -4.08
C SER A 112 6.50 18.36 -5.57
N ALA A 113 6.83 17.17 -6.07
CA ALA A 113 7.15 16.93 -7.48
C ALA A 113 5.92 16.70 -8.37
N GLY A 114 4.70 16.67 -7.81
CA GLY A 114 3.48 16.30 -8.56
C GLY A 114 3.50 14.87 -9.10
N MET A 115 4.38 14.02 -8.55
CA MET A 115 4.63 12.64 -9.01
C MET A 115 3.79 11.61 -8.26
N LEU A 116 3.15 12.00 -7.15
CA LEU A 116 2.00 11.27 -6.64
C LEU A 116 0.88 11.54 -7.63
N THR A 117 0.44 10.52 -8.36
CA THR A 117 -0.63 10.67 -9.35
C THR A 117 -1.78 11.46 -8.74
N PRO A 118 -2.01 12.72 -9.17
CA PRO A 118 -3.23 13.41 -8.85
C PRO A 118 -4.31 12.63 -9.59
N THR A 119 -5.29 12.10 -8.87
CA THR A 119 -6.54 11.71 -9.53
C THR A 119 -7.29 13.01 -9.79
N GLU A 120 -6.90 13.74 -10.85
CA GLU A 120 -7.69 14.86 -11.37
C GLU A 120 -8.48 14.42 -12.62
N PRO A 121 -9.78 14.74 -12.70
CA PRO A 121 -10.57 14.57 -13.90
C PRO A 121 -10.28 15.71 -14.91
N VAL A 122 -10.19 15.33 -16.18
CA VAL A 122 -10.23 16.25 -17.32
C VAL A 122 -11.60 16.94 -17.39
N GLY A 123 -11.64 18.28 -17.42
CA GLY A 123 -12.87 18.99 -17.78
C GLY A 123 -12.97 20.47 -17.43
N GLN A 124 -12.10 21.31 -17.99
CA GLN A 124 -12.37 22.64 -18.57
C GLN A 124 -13.06 23.78 -17.76
N THR A 125 -12.56 24.99 -18.06
CA THR A 125 -13.26 26.31 -18.14
C THR A 125 -13.26 27.33 -16.98
N HIS A 126 -12.39 28.34 -17.17
CA HIS A 126 -12.60 29.81 -17.02
C HIS A 126 -12.56 30.53 -15.65
N SER A 127 -11.71 31.58 -15.63
CA SER A 127 -11.90 32.93 -15.05
C SER A 127 -11.69 33.21 -13.55
N ALA A 128 -10.56 33.88 -13.29
CA ALA A 128 -10.37 35.12 -12.52
C ALA A 128 -11.10 35.36 -11.17
N ASP A 129 -10.26 35.45 -10.14
CA ASP A 129 -10.14 36.53 -9.14
C ASP A 129 -11.03 36.56 -7.87
N SER A 130 -10.41 37.11 -6.81
CA SER A 130 -10.93 37.57 -5.51
C SER A 130 -11.06 36.58 -4.33
N ALA A 131 -10.00 36.61 -3.52
CA ALA A 131 -9.95 36.87 -2.06
C ALA A 131 -11.08 36.44 -1.10
N ASN A 132 -10.59 35.87 0.01
CA ASN A 132 -10.99 35.99 1.42
C ASN A 132 -11.70 34.82 2.14
N THR A 133 -11.05 34.48 3.28
CA THR A 133 -11.55 34.01 4.58
C THR A 133 -11.96 32.54 4.77
N SER A 134 -11.14 31.84 5.57
CA SER A 134 -11.48 30.64 6.35
C SER A 134 -12.37 31.04 7.56
N PRO A 135 -13.16 30.13 8.19
CA PRO A 135 -12.57 29.14 9.13
C PRO A 135 -13.30 27.77 9.28
N SER A 136 -12.50 26.68 9.38
CA SER A 136 -12.71 25.40 10.14
C SER A 136 -13.87 24.43 9.80
N PRO A 137 -13.87 23.15 10.25
CA PRO A 137 -12.79 22.20 10.52
C PRO A 137 -12.83 20.98 9.55
N THR A 138 -11.66 20.39 9.34
CA THR A 138 -11.37 19.27 8.45
C THR A 138 -12.02 17.96 8.89
N THR A 139 -13.18 17.63 8.34
CA THR A 139 -13.74 16.26 8.35
C THR A 139 -14.17 15.80 6.95
N ASP A 140 -14.54 16.74 6.07
CA ASP A 140 -15.00 16.43 4.71
C ASP A 140 -13.95 15.76 3.82
N SER A 141 -12.65 16.02 4.02
CA SER A 141 -11.61 15.50 3.12
C SER A 141 -11.44 13.98 3.22
N ALA A 142 -11.63 13.39 4.41
CA ALA A 142 -11.46 11.95 4.60
C ALA A 142 -12.69 11.17 4.12
N ASP A 143 -13.90 11.70 4.39
CA ASP A 143 -15.15 11.12 3.90
C ASP A 143 -15.27 11.19 2.38
N THR A 144 -14.82 12.29 1.77
CA THR A 144 -14.77 12.42 0.31
C THR A 144 -13.76 11.46 -0.32
N GLN A 145 -12.60 11.26 0.29
CA GLN A 145 -11.62 10.27 -0.18
C GLN A 145 -12.15 8.83 -0.06
N LEU A 146 -12.78 8.47 1.06
CA LEU A 146 -13.39 7.15 1.25
C LEU A 146 -14.50 6.88 0.24
N LYS A 147 -15.34 7.89 -0.06
CA LYS A 147 -16.37 7.81 -1.11
C LYS A 147 -15.76 7.57 -2.50
N GLN A 148 -14.65 8.24 -2.82
CA GLN A 148 -13.96 8.04 -4.10
C GLN A 148 -13.35 6.64 -4.20
N GLU A 149 -12.73 6.15 -3.12
CA GLU A 149 -12.15 4.80 -3.08
C GLU A 149 -13.23 3.73 -3.25
N LEU A 150 -14.37 3.86 -2.57
CA LEU A 150 -15.51 2.96 -2.71
C LEU A 150 -16.08 2.97 -4.14
N ALA A 151 -16.19 4.13 -4.77
CA ALA A 151 -16.62 4.23 -6.17
C ALA A 151 -15.67 3.48 -7.13
N ALA A 152 -14.36 3.60 -6.92
CA ALA A 152 -13.37 2.87 -7.71
C ALA A 152 -13.46 1.35 -7.51
N ILE A 153 -13.67 0.90 -6.27
CA ILE A 153 -13.88 -0.51 -5.94
C ILE A 153 -15.16 -1.04 -6.59
N PHE A 154 -16.28 -0.33 -6.48
CA PHE A 154 -17.53 -0.76 -7.11
C PHE A 154 -17.40 -0.84 -8.63
N LYS A 155 -16.65 0.06 -9.25
CA LYS A 155 -16.34 -0.04 -10.68
C LYS A 155 -15.59 -1.34 -10.99
N LYS A 156 -14.54 -1.68 -10.23
CA LYS A 156 -13.80 -2.95 -10.39
C LYS A 156 -14.69 -4.17 -10.17
N ILE A 157 -15.64 -4.12 -9.24
CA ILE A 157 -16.61 -5.22 -9.02
C ILE A 157 -17.51 -5.41 -10.25
N GLY A 158 -17.87 -4.31 -10.92
CA GLY A 158 -18.66 -4.34 -12.15
C GLY A 158 -17.93 -4.89 -13.36
N ASP A 159 -16.59 -4.92 -13.34
CA ASP A 159 -15.75 -5.43 -14.41
C ASP A 159 -15.45 -6.94 -14.23
N LYS A 160 -15.72 -7.73 -15.27
CA LYS A 160 -15.63 -9.21 -15.20
C LYS A 160 -14.27 -9.75 -14.78
N GLU A 161 -13.18 -9.07 -15.16
CA GLU A 161 -11.81 -9.52 -14.86
C GLU A 161 -11.36 -9.14 -13.45
N THR A 162 -11.90 -8.05 -12.89
CA THR A 162 -11.48 -7.51 -11.59
C THR A 162 -12.52 -7.72 -10.50
N CYS A 163 -13.61 -8.44 -10.79
CA CYS A 163 -14.75 -8.57 -9.89
C CYS A 163 -14.38 -9.17 -8.52
N THR A 164 -13.56 -10.23 -8.53
CA THR A 164 -13.12 -10.92 -7.33
C THR A 164 -12.16 -10.05 -6.51
N LEU A 165 -11.22 -9.38 -7.18
CA LEU A 165 -10.29 -8.44 -6.54
C LEU A 165 -11.05 -7.28 -5.89
N GLY A 166 -12.03 -6.70 -6.59
CA GLY A 166 -12.88 -5.64 -6.05
C GLY A 166 -13.66 -6.08 -4.81
N LEU A 167 -14.15 -7.32 -4.76
CA LEU A 167 -14.81 -7.86 -3.56
C LEU A 167 -13.83 -7.97 -2.38
N TYR A 168 -12.58 -8.38 -2.61
CA TYR A 168 -11.57 -8.46 -1.56
C TYR A 168 -11.21 -7.07 -1.02
N GLU A 169 -11.01 -6.09 -1.91
CA GLU A 169 -10.76 -4.70 -1.53
C GLU A 169 -11.93 -4.13 -0.70
N LEU A 170 -13.17 -4.42 -1.11
CA LEU A 170 -14.37 -4.01 -0.39
C LEU A 170 -14.45 -4.66 1.00
N TYR A 171 -14.16 -5.96 1.11
CA TYR A 171 -14.13 -6.67 2.39
C TYR A 171 -13.15 -6.01 3.36
N ARG A 172 -11.94 -5.68 2.90
CA ARG A 172 -10.95 -4.98 3.73
C ARG A 172 -11.46 -3.62 4.23
N ILE A 173 -12.12 -2.84 3.37
CA ILE A 173 -12.69 -1.54 3.75
C ILE A 173 -13.80 -1.71 4.80
N THR A 174 -14.64 -2.75 4.70
CA THR A 174 -15.65 -3.05 5.72
C THR A 174 -15.06 -3.37 7.10
N GLN A 175 -13.87 -3.98 7.14
CA GLN A 175 -13.15 -4.25 8.39
C GLN A 175 -12.48 -3.02 8.99
N LEU A 176 -11.96 -2.12 8.15
CA LEU A 176 -11.26 -0.90 8.57
C LEU A 176 -12.22 0.19 9.06
N TYR A 177 -13.43 0.23 8.50
CA TYR A 177 -14.44 1.23 8.81
C TYR A 177 -15.77 0.60 9.26
N PRO A 178 -15.79 -0.19 10.36
CA PRO A 178 -16.99 -0.91 10.80
C PRO A 178 -18.12 0.02 11.27
N LYS A 179 -17.82 1.30 11.52
CA LYS A 179 -18.78 2.34 11.91
C LYS A 179 -19.40 3.07 10.71
N VAL A 180 -18.85 2.89 9.50
CA VAL A 180 -19.32 3.58 8.29
C VAL A 180 -20.26 2.66 7.53
N ASP A 181 -21.45 3.16 7.20
CA ASP A 181 -22.40 2.42 6.36
C ASP A 181 -21.97 2.50 4.89
N ILE A 182 -21.07 1.62 4.49
CA ILE A 182 -20.54 1.51 3.13
C ILE A 182 -21.64 1.17 2.11
N PHE A 183 -22.69 0.45 2.54
CA PHE A 183 -23.80 0.05 1.68
C PHE A 183 -24.73 1.22 1.33
N SER A 184 -24.69 2.32 2.07
CA SER A 184 -25.42 3.55 1.72
C SER A 184 -25.07 4.07 0.32
N GLN A 185 -23.83 3.85 -0.13
CA GLN A 185 -23.36 4.29 -1.45
C GLN A 185 -23.85 3.38 -2.59
N LEU A 186 -24.24 2.15 -2.27
CA LEU A 186 -24.78 1.18 -3.23
C LEU A 186 -26.27 1.35 -3.46
N GLN A 187 -26.95 2.30 -2.82
CA GLN A 187 -28.40 2.53 -3.00
C GLN A 187 -28.76 2.87 -4.45
N ASN A 188 -27.85 3.55 -5.18
CA ASN A 188 -28.04 3.89 -6.59
C ASN A 188 -27.62 2.77 -7.56
N ALA A 189 -27.05 1.68 -7.05
CA ALA A 189 -26.66 0.53 -7.86
C ALA A 189 -27.82 -0.47 -8.04
N SER A 190 -27.71 -1.34 -9.04
CA SER A 190 -28.76 -2.32 -9.33
C SER A 190 -28.93 -3.34 -8.19
N GLU A 191 -30.15 -3.88 -8.03
CA GLU A 191 -30.43 -4.89 -7.01
C GLU A 191 -29.57 -6.14 -7.17
N ALA A 192 -29.38 -6.61 -8.41
CA ALA A 192 -28.50 -7.74 -8.71
C ALA A 192 -27.05 -7.48 -8.27
N PHE A 193 -26.55 -6.27 -8.48
CA PHE A 193 -25.19 -5.88 -8.07
C PHE A 193 -25.06 -5.79 -6.55
N ARG A 194 -26.07 -5.24 -5.88
CA ARG A 194 -26.12 -5.16 -4.40
C ARG A 194 -26.14 -6.54 -3.76
N THR A 195 -26.91 -7.47 -4.33
CA THR A 195 -26.98 -8.86 -3.84
C THR A 195 -25.65 -9.59 -4.09
N TYR A 196 -25.06 -9.44 -5.28
CA TYR A 196 -23.75 -10.01 -5.59
C TYR A 196 -22.67 -9.55 -4.61
N ILE A 197 -22.63 -8.25 -4.28
CA ILE A 197 -21.70 -7.71 -3.28
C ILE A 197 -21.95 -8.32 -1.90
N ARG A 198 -23.20 -8.38 -1.45
CA ARG A 198 -23.54 -8.93 -0.13
C ARG A 198 -23.14 -10.39 0.00
N ASP A 199 -23.46 -11.19 -1.02
CA ASP A 199 -23.16 -12.63 -1.03
C ASP A 199 -21.64 -12.86 -1.13
N GLY A 200 -20.94 -12.07 -1.95
CA GLY A 200 -19.48 -12.11 -2.09
C GLY A 200 -18.77 -11.79 -0.77
N LEU A 201 -19.20 -10.75 -0.06
CA LEU A 201 -18.65 -10.39 1.26
C LEU A 201 -18.93 -11.46 2.32
N ALA A 202 -20.16 -12.00 2.37
CA ALA A 202 -20.50 -13.09 3.29
C ALA A 202 -19.67 -14.35 3.01
N GLN A 203 -19.34 -14.62 1.74
CA GLN A 203 -18.45 -15.72 1.38
C GLN A 203 -17.00 -15.45 1.83
N MET A 204 -16.52 -14.22 1.72
CA MET A 204 -15.19 -13.82 2.19
C MET A 204 -15.06 -13.92 3.70
N GLU A 205 -16.09 -13.51 4.45
CA GLU A 205 -16.13 -13.64 5.91
C GLU A 205 -16.10 -15.13 6.33
N LYS A 206 -16.86 -16.00 5.65
CA LYS A 206 -16.80 -17.45 5.88
C LYS A 206 -15.43 -18.04 5.59
N ASN A 207 -14.78 -17.60 4.52
CA ASN A 207 -13.43 -18.06 4.17
C ASN A 207 -12.39 -17.60 5.20
N ALA A 208 -12.48 -16.33 5.65
CA ALA A 208 -11.62 -15.77 6.67
C ALA A 208 -11.81 -16.45 8.04
N ALA A 209 -13.06 -16.69 8.47
CA ALA A 209 -13.38 -17.36 9.72
C ALA A 209 -12.98 -18.84 9.74
N ALA A 210 -12.94 -19.49 8.57
CA ALA A 210 -12.47 -20.86 8.42
C ALA A 210 -10.94 -21.01 8.48
N GLY A 211 -10.18 -19.92 8.68
CA GLY A 211 -8.71 -19.92 8.60
C GLY A 211 -8.17 -20.26 7.21
N ARG A 212 -9.07 -20.35 6.22
CA ARG A 212 -8.78 -20.54 4.80
C ARG A 212 -8.87 -19.18 4.13
N ILE A 213 -7.89 -18.33 4.39
CA ILE A 213 -7.47 -17.42 3.34
C ILE A 213 -6.80 -18.34 2.30
N PRO A 214 -7.36 -18.53 1.09
CA PRO A 214 -6.84 -19.52 0.17
C PRO A 214 -5.44 -19.10 -0.28
N SER A 215 -4.44 -19.80 0.21
CA SER A 215 -3.08 -19.83 -0.33
C SER A 215 -2.99 -20.67 -1.62
N SER A 216 -4.10 -21.20 -2.12
CA SER A 216 -4.19 -21.88 -3.42
C SER A 216 -5.67 -21.99 -3.80
N VAL A 217 -6.11 -21.31 -4.86
CA VAL A 217 -7.42 -21.63 -5.46
C VAL A 217 -7.18 -22.82 -6.38
N ASP A 218 -7.54 -24.00 -5.89
CA ASP A 218 -7.56 -25.23 -6.67
C ASP A 218 -8.60 -25.04 -7.79
N PHE A 219 -8.11 -24.96 -9.04
CA PHE A 219 -8.94 -24.85 -10.22
C PHE A 219 -9.56 -26.22 -10.51
N SER A 220 -10.85 -26.34 -10.28
CA SER A 220 -11.67 -27.34 -10.98
C SER A 220 -12.80 -26.61 -11.73
N PRO A 221 -12.81 -26.63 -13.07
CA PRO A 221 -13.92 -26.08 -13.84
C PRO A 221 -15.16 -26.99 -13.72
N PRO A 222 -16.38 -26.42 -13.72
CA PRO A 222 -17.60 -27.21 -13.75
C PRO A 222 -17.72 -27.92 -15.11
N THR A 223 -17.93 -29.22 -15.07
CA THR A 223 -18.23 -30.05 -16.24
C THR A 223 -19.60 -29.66 -16.78
N ALA A 224 -19.66 -29.36 -18.08
CA ALA A 224 -20.91 -29.12 -18.79
C ALA A 224 -21.72 -30.42 -18.91
N LEU A 225 -22.99 -30.37 -18.51
CA LEU A 225 -24.09 -31.17 -19.04
C LEU A 225 -25.30 -30.26 -19.22
#